data_AF-A0A8T4CGZ9-F1
#
_entry.id   AF-A0A8T4CGZ9-F1
#
_cell.length_a   1.000
_cell.length_b   1.000
_cell.length_c   1.000
_cell.angle_alpha   90.00
_cell.angle_beta   90.00
_cell.angle_gamma   90.00
#
_symmetry.space_group_name_H-M   'P 1'
#
loop_
_entity.id
_entity.type
_entity.pdbx_description
1 polymer ?
#
loop_
_entity_poly.entity_id
_entity_poly.type
_entity_poly.pdbx_seq_one_letter_code
_entity_poly.pdbx_strand_id
1 'polypeptide(L)'
;MTSAPSNKQPTKISKLQTAAIIIIAFTVTIAMFYYMGVFDEFQDTDSADDSTNLTPARNLEGTWKTTFPVTFYIKTDYETFGELQDVGSENRTMTWIITETSDENIVNVEVYFTASNRQLVADSGYVPDVSPMFLEGVISGTRLTLKTGDRTICECNFTTDIITATWSDHWSMVYEQQVYTKTNSLILTRQ
;
A
#
# COMPACT_ATOMS: atom_id res chain seq x y z
N MET A 1 -11.71 11.63 64.96
CA MET A 1 -10.88 12.34 63.97
C MET A 1 -10.70 11.40 62.79
N THR A 2 -11.49 11.60 61.73
CA THR A 2 -11.51 10.75 60.52
C THR A 2 -10.89 11.55 59.37
N SER A 3 -9.73 11.12 58.89
CA SER A 3 -9.03 11.73 57.75
C SER A 3 -9.65 11.28 56.43
N ALA A 4 -10.09 12.23 55.60
CA ALA A 4 -10.59 11.98 54.26
C ALA A 4 -9.46 11.57 53.29
N PRO A 5 -9.73 10.71 52.29
CA PRO A 5 -8.73 10.35 51.28
C PRO A 5 -8.60 11.45 50.22
N SER A 6 -7.34 11.80 49.91
CA SER A 6 -6.93 12.72 48.85
C SER A 6 -7.21 12.11 47.47
N ASN A 7 -8.20 12.64 46.77
CA ASN A 7 -8.51 12.28 45.38
C ASN A 7 -7.52 12.96 44.43
N LYS A 8 -6.48 12.24 43.97
CA LYS A 8 -5.56 12.73 42.94
C LYS A 8 -6.23 12.65 41.57
N GLN A 9 -6.60 13.81 41.03
CA GLN A 9 -7.18 13.95 39.70
C GLN A 9 -6.13 13.56 38.62
N PRO A 10 -6.51 12.79 37.58
CA PRO A 10 -5.58 12.37 36.54
C PRO A 10 -5.15 13.57 35.70
N THR A 11 -3.83 13.79 35.62
CA THR A 11 -3.20 14.87 34.85
C THR A 11 -3.48 14.67 33.37
N LYS A 12 -4.26 15.57 32.75
CA LYS A 12 -4.51 15.55 31.30
C LYS A 12 -3.20 15.83 30.55
N ILE A 13 -2.72 14.83 29.83
CA ILE A 13 -1.54 14.93 28.96
C ILE A 13 -1.90 15.82 27.77
N SER A 14 -1.09 16.83 27.48
CA SER A 14 -1.33 17.76 26.37
C SER A 14 -1.05 17.11 25.01
N LYS A 15 -1.67 17.60 23.94
CA LYS A 15 -1.47 17.05 22.57
C LYS A 15 0.00 17.04 22.12
N LEU A 16 0.79 18.01 22.60
CA LEU A 16 2.24 18.08 22.36
C LEU A 16 3.01 16.97 23.10
N GLN A 17 2.58 16.63 24.32
CA GLN A 17 3.16 15.50 25.07
C GLN A 17 2.78 14.16 24.42
N THR A 18 1.56 14.02 23.88
CA THR A 18 1.17 12.81 23.13
C THR A 18 2.01 12.64 21.86
N ALA A 19 2.26 13.71 21.09
CA ALA A 19 3.11 13.65 19.89
C ALA A 19 4.56 13.28 20.22
N ALA A 20 5.12 13.85 21.30
CA ALA A 20 6.47 13.52 21.76
C ALA A 20 6.59 12.05 22.21
N ILE A 21 5.57 11.51 22.91
CA ILE A 21 5.54 10.09 23.31
C ILE A 21 5.52 9.16 22.09
N ILE A 22 4.75 9.49 21.06
CA ILE A 22 4.67 8.69 19.83
C ILE A 22 6.02 8.68 19.10
N ILE A 23 6.67 9.84 18.96
CA ILE A 23 7.98 9.94 18.30
C ILE A 23 9.04 9.16 19.07
N ILE A 24 9.09 9.31 20.41
CA ILE A 24 10.05 8.57 21.24
C ILE A 24 9.79 7.07 21.13
N ALA A 25 8.53 6.61 21.22
CA ALA A 25 8.20 5.20 21.07
C ALA A 25 8.64 4.64 19.70
N PHE A 26 8.47 5.40 18.62
CA PHE A 26 8.85 5.00 17.26
C PHE A 26 10.38 4.94 17.07
N THR A 27 11.13 5.87 17.67
CA THR A 27 12.60 5.84 17.62
C THR A 27 13.19 4.71 18.47
N VAL A 28 12.56 4.37 19.60
CA VAL A 28 13.00 3.28 20.47
C VAL A 28 12.73 1.92 19.82
N THR A 29 11.61 1.73 19.11
CA THR A 29 11.39 0.49 18.36
C THR A 29 12.39 0.31 17.24
N ILE A 30 12.68 1.34 16.45
CA ILE A 30 13.72 1.28 15.40
C ILE A 30 15.09 0.96 16.00
N ALA A 31 15.47 1.62 17.11
CA ALA A 31 16.73 1.34 17.79
C ALA A 31 16.78 -0.07 18.40
N MET A 32 15.66 -0.62 18.89
CA MET A 32 15.57 -2.01 19.33
C MET A 32 15.77 -3.01 18.18
N PHE A 33 15.30 -2.71 16.96
CA PHE A 33 15.60 -3.55 15.78
C PHE A 33 17.11 -3.56 15.44
N TYR A 34 17.82 -2.45 15.66
CA TYR A 34 19.29 -2.42 15.51
C TYR A 34 20.03 -3.15 16.64
N TYR A 35 19.55 -3.05 17.89
CA TYR A 35 20.23 -3.64 19.05
C TYR A 35 19.93 -5.14 19.28
N MET A 36 18.80 -5.66 18.75
CA MET A 36 18.44 -7.08 18.82
C MET A 36 19.08 -7.95 17.73
N GLY A 37 20.11 -7.46 17.01
CA GLY A 37 20.93 -8.31 16.15
C GLY A 37 20.26 -8.81 14.87
N VAL A 38 19.17 -8.20 14.40
CA VAL A 38 18.52 -8.56 13.11
C VAL A 38 19.41 -8.18 11.90
N PHE A 39 20.57 -7.56 12.13
CA PHE A 39 21.56 -7.20 11.11
C PHE A 39 22.99 -7.70 11.42
N ASP A 40 23.16 -8.63 12.37
CA ASP A 40 24.49 -9.17 12.73
C ASP A 40 24.68 -10.62 12.29
N GLU A 41 24.38 -10.92 11.03
CA GLU A 41 24.80 -12.17 10.39
C GLU A 41 25.13 -11.94 8.91
N PHE A 42 26.19 -11.17 8.68
CA PHE A 42 27.06 -11.35 7.51
C PHE A 42 28.42 -11.84 8.01
N GLN A 43 28.43 -13.04 8.62
CA GLN A 43 29.64 -13.83 8.72
C GLN A 43 29.50 -15.08 7.85
N ASP A 44 30.21 -14.99 6.74
CA ASP A 44 30.72 -16.06 5.89
C ASP A 44 30.61 -17.46 6.50
N THR A 45 29.63 -18.23 6.02
CA THR A 45 29.65 -19.68 6.13
C THR A 45 29.38 -20.25 4.75
N ASP A 46 30.48 -20.55 4.05
CA ASP A 46 30.53 -21.51 2.95
C ASP A 46 29.91 -22.83 3.44
N SER A 47 28.62 -22.98 3.17
CA SER A 47 27.86 -24.21 3.36
C SER A 47 26.88 -24.27 2.21
N ALA A 48 27.15 -25.17 1.28
CA ALA A 48 26.28 -25.49 0.17
C ALA A 48 24.91 -25.92 0.69
N ASP A 49 24.01 -24.96 0.81
CA ASP A 49 22.58 -25.19 0.94
C ASP A 49 21.93 -24.74 -0.37
N ASP A 50 21.27 -25.69 -1.01
CA ASP A 50 20.54 -25.54 -2.27
C ASP A 50 19.22 -24.77 -2.04
N SER A 51 19.27 -23.72 -1.21
CA SER A 51 18.21 -22.72 -1.14
C SER A 51 18.42 -21.81 -2.34
N THR A 52 17.80 -22.17 -3.47
CA THR A 52 17.72 -21.34 -4.66
C THR A 52 17.53 -19.88 -4.25
N ASN A 53 18.56 -19.04 -4.45
CA ASN A 53 18.44 -17.59 -4.34
C ASN A 53 17.37 -17.18 -5.36
N LEU A 54 16.11 -17.15 -4.93
CA LEU A 54 14.99 -16.77 -5.77
C LEU A 54 15.24 -15.33 -6.19
N THR A 55 15.18 -15.09 -7.50
CA THR A 55 15.23 -13.72 -8.03
C THR A 55 14.13 -12.87 -7.38
N PRO A 56 14.27 -11.54 -7.33
CA PRO A 56 13.22 -10.68 -6.81
C PRO A 56 11.86 -10.94 -7.47
N ALA A 57 11.83 -11.17 -8.80
CA ALA A 57 10.63 -11.59 -9.52
C ALA A 57 10.03 -12.91 -8.98
N ARG A 58 10.85 -13.95 -8.76
CA ARG A 58 10.38 -15.23 -8.19
C ARG A 58 9.86 -15.11 -6.77
N ASN A 59 10.47 -14.23 -5.97
CA ASN A 59 10.01 -13.95 -4.62
C ASN A 59 8.63 -13.29 -4.60
N LEU A 60 8.20 -12.65 -5.68
CA LEU A 60 6.94 -11.94 -5.79
C LEU A 60 5.88 -12.70 -6.61
N GLU A 61 6.30 -13.65 -7.45
CA GLU A 61 5.41 -14.50 -8.25
C GLU A 61 4.32 -15.15 -7.39
N GLY A 62 3.12 -15.27 -7.96
CA GLY A 62 1.97 -15.93 -7.33
C GLY A 62 0.73 -15.04 -7.27
N THR A 63 -0.25 -15.50 -6.48
CA THR A 63 -1.52 -14.81 -6.30
C THR A 63 -1.53 -14.03 -5.00
N TRP A 64 -1.92 -12.77 -5.08
CA TRP A 64 -2.01 -11.83 -3.97
C TRP A 64 -3.41 -11.28 -3.88
N LYS A 65 -3.96 -11.14 -2.68
CA LYS A 65 -5.35 -10.73 -2.51
C LYS A 65 -5.52 -9.78 -1.33
N THR A 66 -6.40 -8.80 -1.47
CA THR A 66 -6.84 -7.99 -0.34
C THR A 66 -7.67 -8.84 0.63
N THR A 67 -7.30 -8.88 1.91
CA THR A 67 -8.05 -9.61 2.93
C THR A 67 -9.43 -9.01 3.19
N PHE A 68 -9.55 -7.68 3.11
CA PHE A 68 -10.79 -6.93 3.25
C PHE A 68 -10.93 -5.93 2.11
N PRO A 69 -12.18 -5.53 1.73
CA PRO A 69 -12.38 -4.48 0.75
C PRO A 69 -11.67 -3.18 1.17
N VAL A 70 -10.91 -2.60 0.24
CA VAL A 70 -10.14 -1.36 0.43
C VAL A 70 -10.90 -0.20 -0.17
N THR A 71 -10.93 0.95 0.50
CA THR A 71 -11.57 2.16 -0.03
C THR A 71 -10.67 2.83 -1.07
N PHE A 72 -11.22 3.03 -2.25
CA PHE A 72 -10.68 3.82 -3.34
C PHE A 72 -11.47 5.13 -3.44
N TYR A 73 -10.75 6.23 -3.47
CA TYR A 73 -11.28 7.58 -3.66
C TYR A 73 -11.26 7.91 -5.15
N ILE A 74 -12.20 8.73 -5.57
CA ILE A 74 -12.43 9.07 -6.97
C ILE A 74 -12.41 10.58 -7.09
N LYS A 75 -11.56 11.08 -7.99
CA LYS A 75 -11.55 12.47 -8.45
C LYS A 75 -11.94 12.55 -9.91
N THR A 76 -12.63 13.63 -10.27
CA THR A 76 -12.88 14.01 -11.67
C THR A 76 -12.77 15.52 -11.83
N ASP A 77 -12.64 16.00 -13.05
CA ASP A 77 -12.60 17.44 -13.38
C ASP A 77 -13.96 17.98 -13.90
N TYR A 78 -15.06 17.29 -13.61
CA TYR A 78 -16.35 17.52 -14.28
C TYR A 78 -16.94 18.93 -14.10
N GLU A 79 -16.76 19.57 -12.94
CA GLU A 79 -17.23 20.95 -12.71
C GLU A 79 -16.25 22.00 -13.19
N THR A 80 -14.95 21.67 -13.18
CA THR A 80 -13.86 22.60 -13.47
C THR A 80 -12.82 21.87 -14.31
N PHE A 81 -12.97 21.97 -15.62
CA PHE A 81 -12.12 21.27 -16.59
C PHE A 81 -10.63 21.55 -16.33
N GLY A 82 -9.84 20.49 -16.15
CA GLY A 82 -8.42 20.56 -15.79
C GLY A 82 -8.11 20.69 -14.29
N GLU A 83 -9.11 20.66 -13.39
CA GLU A 83 -8.91 20.61 -11.93
C GLU A 83 -9.62 19.40 -11.32
N LEU A 84 -8.85 18.39 -10.91
CA LEU A 84 -9.36 17.18 -10.27
C LEU A 84 -9.89 17.47 -8.84
N GLN A 85 -11.18 17.21 -8.63
CA GLN A 85 -11.86 17.34 -7.34
C GLN A 85 -12.42 16.00 -6.86
N ASP A 86 -12.43 15.76 -5.55
CA ASP A 86 -12.98 14.52 -4.99
C ASP A 86 -14.51 14.48 -5.16
N VAL A 87 -14.98 13.44 -5.85
CA VAL A 87 -16.41 13.25 -6.17
C VAL A 87 -17.01 12.01 -5.51
N GLY A 88 -16.19 11.23 -4.80
CA GLY A 88 -16.70 10.12 -4.02
C GLY A 88 -15.69 9.01 -3.77
N SER A 89 -16.21 7.81 -3.52
CA SER A 89 -15.41 6.63 -3.22
C SER A 89 -16.15 5.33 -3.50
N GLU A 90 -15.41 4.24 -3.60
CA GLU A 90 -15.93 2.88 -3.65
C GLU A 90 -15.00 1.92 -2.88
N ASN A 91 -15.51 0.75 -2.50
CA ASN A 91 -14.69 -0.29 -1.92
C ASN A 91 -14.33 -1.32 -2.99
N ARG A 92 -13.05 -1.65 -3.12
CA ARG A 92 -12.55 -2.69 -4.02
C ARG A 92 -11.99 -3.88 -3.26
N THR A 93 -12.38 -5.08 -3.68
CA THR A 93 -11.63 -6.31 -3.36
C THR A 93 -10.75 -6.61 -4.56
N MET A 94 -9.44 -6.75 -4.36
CA MET A 94 -8.48 -6.94 -5.46
C MET A 94 -7.77 -8.28 -5.34
N THR A 95 -7.52 -8.89 -6.49
CA THR A 95 -6.64 -10.05 -6.66
C THR A 95 -5.61 -9.71 -7.72
N TRP A 96 -4.33 -9.84 -7.38
CA TRP A 96 -3.22 -9.69 -8.32
C TRP A 96 -2.64 -11.06 -8.63
N ILE A 97 -2.44 -11.36 -9.91
CA ILE A 97 -1.69 -12.51 -10.36
C ILE A 97 -0.38 -11.97 -10.91
N ILE A 98 0.73 -12.28 -10.23
CA ILE A 98 2.07 -11.83 -10.58
C ILE A 98 2.81 -13.00 -11.21
N THR A 99 3.37 -12.79 -12.40
CA THR A 99 4.18 -13.79 -13.12
C THR A 99 5.56 -13.22 -13.46
N GLU A 100 6.59 -14.06 -13.38
CA GLU A 100 7.94 -13.64 -13.74
C GLU A 100 8.07 -13.38 -15.25
N THR A 101 8.98 -12.46 -15.61
CA THR A 101 9.44 -12.32 -16.99
C THR A 101 10.83 -12.94 -17.13
N SER A 102 11.44 -12.81 -18.32
CA SER A 102 12.85 -13.17 -18.50
C SER A 102 13.82 -12.24 -17.77
N ASP A 103 13.37 -11.06 -17.33
CA ASP A 103 14.15 -10.12 -16.52
C ASP A 103 13.82 -10.33 -15.04
N GLU A 104 14.86 -10.55 -14.22
CA GLU A 104 14.73 -10.85 -12.79
C GLU A 104 14.14 -9.71 -11.94
N ASN A 105 14.10 -8.49 -12.51
CA ASN A 105 13.54 -7.29 -11.88
C ASN A 105 12.23 -6.84 -12.52
N ILE A 106 11.66 -7.60 -13.46
CA ILE A 106 10.40 -7.27 -14.13
C ILE A 106 9.40 -8.42 -13.98
N VAL A 107 8.16 -8.06 -13.65
CA VAL A 107 7.02 -8.99 -13.54
C VAL A 107 5.83 -8.48 -14.33
N ASN A 108 4.99 -9.39 -14.82
CA ASN A 108 3.66 -9.04 -15.32
C ASN A 108 2.65 -9.15 -14.18
N VAL A 109 1.75 -8.18 -14.06
CA VAL A 109 0.76 -8.12 -12.99
C VAL A 109 -0.64 -7.99 -13.58
N GLU A 110 -1.43 -9.04 -13.46
CA GLU A 110 -2.84 -9.04 -13.81
C GLU A 110 -3.68 -8.68 -12.58
N VAL A 111 -4.40 -7.57 -12.67
CA VAL A 111 -5.18 -7.01 -11.56
C VAL A 111 -6.66 -7.22 -11.83
N TYR A 112 -7.27 -8.08 -11.01
CA TYR A 112 -8.71 -8.27 -10.95
C TYR A 112 -9.29 -7.49 -9.78
N PHE A 113 -10.46 -6.87 -9.96
CA PHE A 113 -11.16 -6.27 -8.84
C PHE A 113 -12.68 -6.35 -8.97
N THR A 114 -13.34 -6.31 -7.83
CA THR A 114 -14.79 -6.08 -7.73
C THR A 114 -15.04 -4.82 -6.91
N ALA A 115 -15.86 -3.92 -7.45
CA ALA A 115 -16.26 -2.68 -6.78
C ALA A 115 -17.61 -2.86 -6.05
N SER A 116 -17.73 -2.24 -4.89
CA SER A 116 -18.92 -2.26 -4.03
C SER A 116 -19.04 -0.94 -3.26
N ASN A 117 -20.20 -0.69 -2.65
CA ASN A 117 -20.45 0.50 -1.82
C ASN A 117 -20.03 1.82 -2.49
N ARG A 118 -20.23 1.92 -3.80
CA ARG A 118 -19.92 3.13 -4.57
C ARG A 118 -20.82 4.26 -4.12
N GLN A 119 -20.22 5.37 -3.72
CA GLN A 119 -20.88 6.61 -3.32
C GLN A 119 -20.27 7.72 -4.14
N LEU A 120 -21.05 8.30 -5.04
CA LEU A 120 -20.61 9.34 -5.96
C LEU A 120 -21.57 10.52 -5.90
N VAL A 121 -21.04 11.72 -6.11
CA VAL A 121 -21.84 12.87 -6.50
C VAL A 121 -22.55 12.54 -7.82
N ALA A 122 -23.84 12.92 -7.90
CA ALA A 122 -24.64 12.72 -9.10
C ALA A 122 -23.98 13.42 -10.30
N ASP A 123 -24.00 12.77 -11.46
CA ASP A 123 -23.43 13.30 -12.70
C ASP A 123 -21.95 13.72 -12.63
N SER A 124 -21.18 13.15 -11.69
CA SER A 124 -19.75 13.44 -11.47
C SER A 124 -18.81 13.14 -12.64
N GLY A 125 -19.32 12.69 -13.79
CA GLY A 125 -18.52 12.36 -14.97
C GLY A 125 -17.64 11.12 -14.84
N TYR A 126 -17.66 10.44 -13.69
CA TYR A 126 -16.82 9.26 -13.44
C TYR A 126 -17.19 8.09 -14.34
N VAL A 127 -16.18 7.57 -15.04
CA VAL A 127 -16.27 6.33 -15.82
C VAL A 127 -15.60 5.20 -15.03
N PRO A 128 -16.33 4.12 -14.68
CA PRO A 128 -15.75 3.01 -13.92
C PRO A 128 -14.58 2.33 -14.64
N ASP A 129 -13.54 1.99 -13.88
CA ASP A 129 -12.41 1.22 -14.39
C ASP A 129 -12.86 -0.20 -14.83
N VAL A 130 -12.12 -0.79 -15.78
CA VAL A 130 -12.38 -2.14 -16.29
C VAL A 130 -11.47 -3.15 -15.62
N SER A 131 -12.02 -4.30 -15.24
CA SER A 131 -11.28 -5.46 -14.72
C SER A 131 -11.35 -6.62 -15.74
N PRO A 132 -10.24 -7.33 -16.03
CA PRO A 132 -8.90 -7.15 -15.47
C PRO A 132 -8.12 -5.97 -16.07
N MET A 133 -7.13 -5.49 -15.34
CA MET A 133 -6.09 -4.58 -15.82
C MET A 133 -4.75 -5.34 -15.92
N PHE A 134 -3.94 -5.02 -16.93
CA PHE A 134 -2.63 -5.64 -17.14
C PHE A 134 -1.55 -4.58 -16.97
N LEU A 135 -0.64 -4.81 -16.03
CA LEU A 135 0.40 -3.87 -15.62
C LEU A 135 1.78 -4.53 -15.68
N GLU A 136 2.80 -3.72 -15.93
CA GLU A 136 4.19 -4.12 -15.77
C GLU A 136 4.67 -3.69 -14.37
N GLY A 137 5.32 -4.59 -13.66
CA GLY A 137 5.93 -4.31 -12.36
C GLY A 137 7.45 -4.28 -12.45
N VAL A 138 8.06 -3.18 -11.99
CA VAL A 138 9.52 -3.05 -11.87
C VAL A 138 9.93 -3.16 -10.42
N ILE A 139 10.87 -4.05 -10.14
CA ILE A 139 11.36 -4.38 -8.80
C ILE A 139 12.70 -3.70 -8.54
N SER A 140 12.83 -3.09 -7.37
CA SER A 140 14.10 -2.52 -6.89
C SER A 140 14.21 -2.73 -5.38
N GLY A 141 15.02 -3.72 -4.97
CA GLY A 141 15.06 -4.18 -3.59
C GLY A 141 13.69 -4.69 -3.15
N THR A 142 13.13 -4.12 -2.07
CA THR A 142 11.80 -4.45 -1.55
C THR A 142 10.69 -3.56 -2.10
N ARG A 143 10.95 -2.81 -3.18
CA ARG A 143 9.99 -1.92 -3.83
C ARG A 143 9.51 -2.50 -5.15
N LEU A 144 8.21 -2.42 -5.38
CA LEU A 144 7.55 -2.75 -6.63
C LEU A 144 6.85 -1.49 -7.15
N THR A 145 7.13 -1.11 -8.39
CA THR A 145 6.44 -0.02 -9.08
C THR A 145 5.60 -0.61 -10.20
N LEU A 146 4.28 -0.42 -10.18
CA LEU A 146 3.40 -0.86 -11.27
C LEU A 146 3.13 0.25 -12.26
N LYS A 147 3.18 -0.07 -13.55
CA LYS A 147 3.02 0.90 -14.64
C LYS A 147 2.05 0.43 -15.72
N THR A 148 1.45 1.40 -16.40
CA THR A 148 0.80 1.22 -17.71
C THR A 148 1.42 2.20 -18.70
N GLY A 149 2.14 1.69 -19.70
CA GLY A 149 3.03 2.53 -20.52
C GLY A 149 4.00 3.32 -19.63
N ASP A 150 4.04 4.64 -19.81
CA ASP A 150 4.92 5.54 -19.05
C ASP A 150 4.33 5.99 -17.69
N ARG A 151 3.08 5.63 -17.37
CA ARG A 151 2.39 6.06 -16.15
C ARG A 151 2.59 5.07 -15.00
N THR A 152 3.08 5.56 -13.87
CA THR A 152 3.06 4.82 -12.60
C THR A 152 1.65 4.81 -12.01
N ILE A 153 1.15 3.62 -11.69
CA ILE A 153 -0.17 3.40 -11.08
C ILE A 153 -0.05 3.00 -9.60
N CYS A 154 0.93 2.16 -9.25
CA CYS A 154 1.17 1.77 -7.86
C CYS A 154 2.62 1.99 -7.49
N GLU A 155 2.82 2.56 -6.31
CA GLU A 155 4.05 2.42 -5.56
C GLU A 155 3.81 1.47 -4.40
N CYS A 156 4.56 0.38 -4.37
CA CYS A 156 4.33 -0.70 -3.45
C CYS A 156 5.65 -1.10 -2.75
N ASN A 157 5.56 -1.47 -1.47
CA ASN A 157 6.60 -2.17 -0.73
C ASN A 157 6.15 -3.61 -0.52
N PHE A 158 7.06 -4.57 -0.61
CA PHE A 158 6.72 -5.96 -0.44
C PHE A 158 7.68 -6.71 0.48
N THR A 159 7.15 -7.76 1.08
CA THR A 159 7.85 -8.84 1.79
C THR A 159 7.43 -10.16 1.15
N THR A 160 7.85 -11.29 1.70
CA THR A 160 7.43 -12.62 1.23
C THR A 160 5.90 -12.81 1.25
N ASP A 161 5.20 -12.19 2.21
CA ASP A 161 3.79 -12.51 2.47
C ASP A 161 2.84 -11.32 2.33
N ILE A 162 3.38 -10.10 2.32
CA ILE A 162 2.58 -8.87 2.29
C ILE A 162 3.10 -7.89 1.25
N ILE A 163 2.19 -7.36 0.43
CA ILE A 163 2.38 -6.15 -0.37
C ILE A 163 1.59 -5.01 0.28
N THR A 164 2.26 -3.89 0.54
CA THR A 164 1.64 -2.63 0.97
C THR A 164 1.80 -1.60 -0.12
N ALA A 165 0.71 -1.00 -0.57
CA ALA A 165 0.64 -0.22 -1.79
C ALA A 165 -0.08 1.12 -1.59
N THR A 166 0.36 2.11 -2.37
CA THR A 166 -0.39 3.33 -2.67
C THR A 166 -0.79 3.28 -4.13
N TRP A 167 -2.09 3.25 -4.38
CA TRP A 167 -2.64 3.24 -5.74
C TRP A 167 -3.01 4.66 -6.17
N SER A 168 -2.71 5.01 -7.42
CA SER A 168 -3.06 6.27 -8.05
C SER A 168 -3.12 6.08 -9.57
N ASP A 169 -4.28 5.67 -10.07
CA ASP A 169 -4.53 5.56 -11.51
C ASP A 169 -5.18 6.84 -12.02
N HIS A 170 -4.50 7.59 -12.89
CA HIS A 170 -4.98 8.84 -13.46
C HIS A 170 -5.05 8.73 -14.98
N TRP A 171 -6.23 8.87 -15.56
CA TRP A 171 -6.43 8.86 -17.01
C TRP A 171 -7.50 9.85 -17.45
N SER A 172 -7.48 10.22 -18.72
CA SER A 172 -8.39 11.20 -19.31
C SER A 172 -9.15 10.59 -20.47
N MET A 173 -10.45 10.89 -20.56
CA MET A 173 -11.27 10.59 -21.73
C MET A 173 -12.16 11.79 -22.06
N VAL A 174 -13.43 11.78 -21.64
CA VAL A 174 -14.30 12.98 -21.72
C VAL A 174 -13.95 13.96 -20.61
N TYR A 175 -13.70 13.42 -19.42
CA TYR A 175 -13.21 14.11 -18.23
C TYR A 175 -11.85 13.50 -17.85
N GLU A 176 -11.03 14.27 -17.13
CA GLU A 176 -9.92 13.73 -16.38
C GLU A 176 -10.45 13.04 -15.12
N GLN A 177 -9.88 11.88 -14.79
CA GLN A 177 -10.26 11.17 -13.57
C GLN A 177 -9.09 10.46 -12.91
N GLN A 178 -9.11 10.44 -11.58
CA GLN A 178 -8.13 9.71 -10.79
C GLN A 178 -8.83 8.80 -9.79
N VAL A 179 -8.48 7.52 -9.81
CA VAL A 179 -8.87 6.56 -8.78
C VAL A 179 -7.65 6.25 -7.93
N TYR A 180 -7.73 6.52 -6.64
CA TYR A 180 -6.57 6.45 -5.76
C TYR A 180 -6.90 5.89 -4.38
N THR A 181 -5.90 5.44 -3.65
CA THR A 181 -6.03 5.08 -2.25
C THR A 181 -5.29 6.08 -1.37
N LYS A 182 -5.55 6.04 -0.05
CA LYS A 182 -4.62 6.68 0.88
C LYS A 182 -3.25 6.00 0.81
N THR A 183 -2.23 6.71 1.27
CA THR A 183 -0.86 6.19 1.35
C THR A 183 -0.84 4.87 2.10
N ASN A 184 -0.24 3.84 1.48
CA ASN A 184 -0.03 2.51 2.05
C ASN A 184 -1.30 1.82 2.56
N SER A 185 -2.49 2.18 2.04
CA SER A 185 -3.75 1.59 2.51
C SER A 185 -4.23 0.40 1.68
N LEU A 186 -3.63 0.14 0.52
CA LEU A 186 -3.88 -1.10 -0.23
C LEU A 186 -2.93 -2.17 0.29
N ILE A 187 -3.48 -3.20 0.96
CA ILE A 187 -2.70 -4.29 1.52
C ILE A 187 -3.16 -5.59 0.85
N LEU A 188 -2.22 -6.31 0.23
CA LEU A 188 -2.45 -7.63 -0.32
C LEU A 188 -1.63 -8.66 0.43
N THR A 189 -2.24 -9.81 0.70
CA THR A 189 -1.59 -10.97 1.30
C THR A 189 -1.42 -12.05 0.24
N ARG A 190 -0.28 -12.74 0.26
CA ARG A 190 -0.07 -13.94 -0.57
C ARG A 190 -1.14 -14.99 -0.26
N GLN A 191 -1.56 -15.75 -1.26
CA GLN A 191 -2.59 -16.80 -1.16
C GLN A 191 -1.99 -18.20 -1.24
#